data_AF-A0A948MNS4-F1
#
_entry.id   AF-A0A948MNS4-F1
#
_cell.length_a   1.000
_cell.length_b   1.000
_cell.length_c   1.000
_cell.angle_alpha   90.00
_cell.angle_beta   90.00
_cell.angle_gamma   90.00
#
_symmetry.space_group_name_H-M   'P 1'
#
loop_
_entity.id
_entity.type
_entity.pdbx_description
1 polymer ?
#
loop_
_entity_poly.entity_id
_entity_poly.type
_entity_poly.pdbx_seq_one_letter_code
_entity_poly.pdbx_strand_id
1 'polypeptide(L)'
;MNETYRLQKIRNLGVRLQELELLSITPGVSYTSAALNFLFADYQLARPAGLPLEHTLKTLGQAIVEQRKVRFSSLDADAVIDFFCRFYRVH
;
A
#
# COMPACT_ATOMS: atom_id res chain seq x y z
N MET A 1 14.18 1.98 -4.61
CA MET A 1 14.39 0.58 -4.14
C MET A 1 14.18 -0.41 -5.29
N ASN A 2 14.68 -1.66 -5.19
CA ASN A 2 14.32 -2.71 -6.15
C ASN A 2 12.92 -3.30 -5.85
N GLU A 3 12.32 -3.98 -6.82
CA GLU A 3 10.94 -4.47 -6.69
C GLU A 3 10.77 -5.49 -5.56
N THR A 4 11.74 -6.39 -5.37
CA THR A 4 11.74 -7.38 -4.29
C THR A 4 11.65 -6.72 -2.91
N TYR A 5 12.43 -5.67 -2.67
CA TYR A 5 12.43 -4.97 -1.39
C TYR A 5 11.12 -4.19 -1.16
N ARG A 6 10.52 -3.63 -2.22
CA ARG A 6 9.17 -3.04 -2.13
C ARG A 6 8.12 -4.07 -1.72
N LEU A 7 8.14 -5.24 -2.36
CA LEU A 7 7.22 -6.34 -2.03
C LEU A 7 7.38 -6.81 -0.58
N GLN A 8 8.61 -6.87 -0.07
CA GLN A 8 8.89 -7.20 1.34
C GLN A 8 8.31 -6.16 2.29
N LYS A 9 8.51 -4.85 2.03
CA LYS A 9 7.90 -3.79 2.86
C LYS A 9 6.37 -3.87 2.87
N ILE A 10 5.75 -4.07 1.71
CA ILE A 10 4.28 -4.18 1.60
C ILE A 10 3.79 -5.46 2.31
N ARG A 11 4.55 -6.55 2.26
CA ARG A 11 4.26 -7.76 3.03
C ARG A 11 4.25 -7.47 4.54
N ASN A 12 5.29 -6.80 5.05
CA ASN A 12 5.39 -6.44 6.47
C ASN A 12 4.26 -5.50 6.89
N LEU A 13 3.89 -4.56 6.02
CA LEU A 13 2.70 -3.74 6.21
C LEU A 13 1.44 -4.60 6.31
N GLY A 14 1.26 -5.59 5.44
CA GLY A 14 0.14 -6.52 5.52
C GLY A 14 0.07 -7.30 6.84
N VAL A 15 1.22 -7.76 7.34
CA VAL A 15 1.31 -8.40 8.67
C VAL A 15 0.84 -7.42 9.75
N ARG A 16 1.36 -6.19 9.72
CA ARG A 16 1.00 -5.17 10.69
C ARG A 16 -0.49 -4.82 10.67
N LEU A 17 -1.09 -4.73 9.48
CA LEU A 17 -2.51 -4.46 9.33
C LEU A 17 -3.36 -5.60 9.92
N GLN A 18 -2.90 -6.85 9.82
CA GLN A 18 -3.55 -7.97 10.49
C GLN A 18 -3.40 -7.90 12.01
N GLU A 19 -2.20 -7.58 12.52
CA GLU A 19 -1.97 -7.42 13.97
C GLU A 19 -2.83 -6.29 14.58
N LEU A 20 -3.12 -5.26 13.80
CA LEU A 20 -4.02 -4.16 14.17
C LEU A 20 -5.50 -4.50 13.97
N GLU A 21 -5.82 -5.74 13.54
CA GLU A 21 -7.15 -6.24 13.25
C GLU A 21 -7.91 -5.43 12.16
N LEU A 22 -7.17 -4.67 11.34
CA LEU A 22 -7.73 -3.86 10.25
C LEU A 22 -8.05 -4.70 9.00
N LEU A 23 -7.42 -5.86 8.87
CA LEU A 23 -7.76 -6.85 7.85
C LEU A 23 -7.66 -8.26 8.41
N SER A 24 -8.34 -9.19 7.75
CA SER A 24 -8.19 -10.63 7.98
C SER A 24 -7.58 -11.29 6.74
N ILE A 25 -6.57 -12.13 6.94
CA ILE A 25 -5.93 -12.86 5.84
C ILE A 25 -6.74 -14.11 5.53
N THR A 26 -7.34 -14.13 4.34
CA THR A 26 -7.98 -15.33 3.81
C THR A 26 -6.93 -16.36 3.42
N PRO A 27 -7.14 -17.66 3.70
CA PRO A 27 -6.25 -18.72 3.23
C PRO A 27 -5.99 -18.61 1.71
N GLY A 28 -4.72 -18.70 1.31
CA GLY A 28 -4.30 -18.58 -0.09
C GLY A 28 -4.03 -17.14 -0.57
N VAL A 29 -4.34 -16.11 0.21
CA VAL A 29 -3.99 -14.71 -0.12
C VAL A 29 -2.69 -14.33 0.57
N SER A 30 -1.74 -13.78 -0.19
CA SER A 30 -0.49 -13.26 0.38
C SER A 30 -0.74 -11.95 1.14
N TYR A 31 0.02 -11.71 2.20
CA TYR A 31 0.00 -10.44 2.94
C TYR A 31 0.19 -9.22 2.04
N THR A 32 1.05 -9.32 1.03
CA THR A 32 1.24 -8.25 0.05
C THR A 32 -0.05 -7.92 -0.69
N SER A 33 -0.76 -8.94 -1.17
CA SER A 33 -2.03 -8.73 -1.90
C SER A 33 -3.14 -8.26 -0.98
N ALA A 34 -3.23 -8.79 0.23
CA ALA A 34 -4.21 -8.35 1.23
C ALA A 34 -3.99 -6.87 1.61
N ALA A 35 -2.73 -6.47 1.87
CA ALA A 35 -2.38 -5.09 2.16
C ALA A 35 -2.78 -4.16 1.02
N LEU A 36 -2.41 -4.47 -0.22
CA LEU A 36 -2.78 -3.64 -1.36
C LEU A 36 -4.30 -3.54 -1.50
N ASN A 37 -5.04 -4.65 -1.39
CA ASN A 37 -6.51 -4.60 -1.48
C ASN A 37 -7.11 -3.72 -0.38
N PHE A 38 -6.63 -3.84 0.85
CA PHE A 38 -7.06 -3.00 1.97
C PHE A 38 -6.79 -1.51 1.70
N LEU A 39 -5.57 -1.16 1.28
CA LEU A 39 -5.20 0.24 1.00
C LEU A 39 -6.03 0.82 -0.16
N PHE A 40 -6.29 0.05 -1.21
CA PHE A 40 -7.15 0.50 -2.29
C PHE A 40 -8.59 0.71 -1.82
N ALA A 41 -9.13 -0.19 -1.00
CA ALA A 41 -10.47 -0.05 -0.43
C ALA A 41 -10.59 1.16 0.51
N ASP A 42 -9.59 1.42 1.35
CA ASP A 42 -9.53 2.58 2.26
C ASP A 42 -9.62 3.91 1.50
N TYR A 43 -9.00 3.98 0.32
CA TYR A 43 -9.06 5.15 -0.57
C TYR A 43 -10.23 5.08 -1.59
N GLN A 44 -11.12 4.09 -1.48
CA GLN A 44 -12.27 3.88 -2.38
C GLN A 44 -11.88 3.71 -3.86
N LEU A 45 -10.74 3.05 -4.11
CA LEU A 45 -10.20 2.80 -5.44
C LEU A 45 -10.34 1.32 -5.83
N ALA A 46 -10.50 1.07 -7.13
CA ALA A 46 -10.32 -0.26 -7.69
C ALA A 46 -8.83 -0.57 -7.88
N ARG A 47 -8.36 -1.70 -7.36
CA ARG A 47 -6.97 -2.14 -7.57
C ARG A 47 -6.73 -2.49 -9.04
N PRO A 48 -5.75 -1.88 -9.72
CA PRO A 48 -5.39 -2.25 -11.07
C PRO A 48 -4.89 -3.70 -11.13
N ALA A 49 -5.38 -4.47 -12.11
CA ALA A 49 -4.95 -5.83 -12.37
C ALA A 49 -4.00 -5.87 -13.59
N GLY A 50 -3.00 -6.75 -13.56
CA GLY A 50 -2.06 -6.94 -14.68
C GLY A 50 -1.04 -5.82 -14.89
N LEU A 51 -1.02 -4.80 -14.02
CA LEU A 51 -0.03 -3.72 -14.08
C LEU A 51 1.15 -3.96 -13.14
N PRO A 52 2.33 -3.39 -13.44
CA PRO A 52 3.48 -3.44 -12.55
C PRO A 52 3.19 -2.83 -11.18
N LEU A 53 3.95 -3.27 -10.17
CA LEU A 53 3.81 -2.80 -8.79
C LEU A 53 3.97 -1.28 -8.70
N GLU A 54 4.93 -0.72 -9.44
CA GLU A 54 5.17 0.72 -9.45
C GLU A 54 3.94 1.53 -9.87
N HIS A 55 3.23 1.08 -10.92
CA HIS A 55 2.02 1.75 -11.38
C HIS A 55 0.91 1.66 -10.31
N THR A 56 0.75 0.48 -9.72
CA THR A 56 -0.21 0.24 -8.63
C THR A 56 0.03 1.21 -7.47
N LEU A 57 1.29 1.40 -7.07
CA LEU A 57 1.65 2.31 -5.97
C LEU A 57 1.48 3.78 -6.35
N LYS A 58 1.79 4.18 -7.59
CA LYS A 58 1.55 5.56 -8.07
C LYS A 58 0.07 5.93 -8.03
N THR A 59 -0.83 5.00 -8.35
CA THR A 59 -2.28 5.22 -8.22
C THR A 59 -2.69 5.52 -6.78
N LEU A 60 -2.16 4.78 -5.80
CA LEU A 60 -2.37 5.10 -4.39
C LEU A 60 -1.76 6.47 -4.01
N GLY A 61 -0.57 6.78 -4.54
CA GLY A 61 0.09 8.06 -4.32
C GLY A 61 -0.74 9.26 -4.76
N GLN A 62 -1.38 9.17 -5.93
CA GLN A 62 -2.30 10.20 -6.43
C GLN A 62 -3.49 10.39 -5.48
N ALA A 63 -4.14 9.30 -5.07
CA ALA A 63 -5.26 9.36 -4.16
C ALA A 63 -4.88 9.92 -2.77
N ILE A 64 -3.68 9.61 -2.26
CA ILE A 64 -3.15 10.22 -1.04
C ILE A 64 -3.06 11.75 -1.18
N VAL A 65 -2.48 12.23 -2.28
CA VAL A 65 -2.33 13.67 -2.54
C VAL A 65 -3.69 14.35 -2.62
N GLU A 66 -4.64 13.77 -3.36
CA GLU A 66 -5.99 14.30 -3.54
C GLU A 66 -6.79 14.34 -2.24
N GLN A 67 -6.82 13.24 -1.48
CA GLN A 67 -7.66 13.11 -0.29
C GLN A 67 -7.08 13.81 0.93
N ARG A 68 -5.76 13.76 1.14
CA ARG A 68 -5.12 14.30 2.35
C ARG A 68 -4.60 15.73 2.19
N LYS A 69 -4.78 16.36 1.01
CA LYS A 69 -4.28 17.72 0.70
C LYS A 69 -2.80 17.90 1.07
N VAL A 70 -2.00 16.85 0.87
CA VAL A 70 -0.57 16.89 1.17
C VAL A 70 0.09 17.88 0.21
N ARG A 71 1.01 18.73 0.69
CA ARG A 71 1.69 19.77 -0.13
C ARG A 71 2.57 19.23 -1.27
N PHE A 72 2.62 17.92 -1.48
CA PHE A 72 3.44 17.29 -2.51
C PHE A 72 2.64 17.17 -3.81
N SER A 73 3.26 17.55 -4.94
CA SER A 73 2.63 17.45 -6.27
C SER A 73 2.44 16.00 -6.74
N SER A 74 3.27 15.08 -6.26
CA SER A 74 3.16 13.64 -6.51
C SER A 74 3.99 12.84 -5.51
N LEU A 75 3.64 11.57 -5.33
CA LEU A 75 4.42 10.61 -4.54
C LEU A 75 4.92 9.50 -5.46
N ASP A 76 6.21 9.20 -5.40
CA ASP A 76 6.76 8.01 -6.06
C ASP A 76 6.40 6.73 -5.28
N ALA A 77 6.65 5.58 -5.89
CA ALA A 77 6.29 4.28 -5.32
C ALA A 77 6.95 4.00 -3.95
N ASP A 78 8.19 4.45 -3.74
CA ASP A 78 8.90 4.23 -2.47
C ASP A 78 8.35 5.16 -1.39
N ALA A 79 8.06 6.42 -1.73
CA ALA A 79 7.43 7.38 -0.85
C ALA A 79 6.01 6.94 -0.41
N VAL A 80 5.25 6.31 -1.30
CA VAL A 80 3.93 5.75 -0.97
C VAL A 80 4.05 4.61 0.05
N ILE A 81 4.99 3.69 -0.15
CA ILE A 81 5.22 2.61 0.81
C ILE A 81 5.64 3.18 2.17
N ASP A 82 6.61 4.10 2.19
CA ASP A 82 7.10 4.71 3.41
C ASP A 82 6.02 5.52 4.14
N PHE A 83 5.13 6.19 3.39
CA PHE A 83 3.96 6.86 3.96
C PHE A 83 3.08 5.88 4.75
N PHE A 84 2.70 4.75 4.14
CA PHE A 84 1.86 3.76 4.82
C PHE A 84 2.58 3.04 5.95
N CYS A 85 3.86 2.68 5.77
CA CYS A 85 4.67 2.11 6.85
C CYS A 85 4.71 3.05 8.06
N ARG A 86 4.89 4.37 7.87
CA ARG A 86 4.83 5.35 8.96
C ARG A 86 3.44 5.47 9.56
N PHE A 87 2.41 5.55 8.72
CA PHE A 87 1.02 5.71 9.16
C PHE A 87 0.57 4.53 10.05
N TYR A 88 0.93 3.30 9.67
CA TYR A 88 0.60 2.08 10.42
C TYR A 88 1.70 1.62 11.39
N ARG A 89 2.75 2.42 11.59
CA ARG A 89 3.87 2.16 12.52
C ARG A 89 4.55 0.81 12.27
N VAL A 90 4.85 0.51 11.01
CA VAL A 90 5.66 -0.62 10.56
C VAL A 90 7.14 -0.23 10.67
N HIS A 91 7.95 -1.08 11.31
CA HIS A 91 9.39 -0.90 11.48
C HIS A 91 10.19 -1.55 10.34
#